data_AF-A0A7V8VLP1-F1
#
_entry.id   AF-A0A7V8VLP1-F1
#
_cell.length_a   1.000
_cell.length_b   1.000
_cell.length_c   1.000
_cell.angle_alpha   90.00
_cell.angle_beta   90.00
_cell.angle_gamma   90.00
#
_symmetry.space_group_name_H-M   'P 1'
#
loop_
_entity.id
_entity.type
_entity.pdbx_description
1 polymer ?
#
loop_
_entity_poly.entity_id
_entity_poly.type
_entity_poly.pdbx_seq_one_letter_code
_entity_poly.pdbx_strand_id
1 'polypeptide(L)'
;MCNSENCWAAVSIGDALWFTLGEGADYDRYLRRCVPGRGWSENERIVCPEFTGSYLSHDCEHLYLSQWYEHRILKLGRNGDVLRAFDNGAEICGHTFVDGMIYVLRGTEQAGDHWRLAR
;
A
#
# COMPACT_ATOMS: atom_id res chain seq x y z
N MET A 1 0.60 19.73 -5.68
CA MET A 1 0.57 19.29 -4.26
C MET A 1 -0.15 17.96 -4.22
N CYS A 2 0.39 16.95 -3.56
CA CYS A 2 -0.30 15.67 -3.38
C CYS A 2 -1.30 15.86 -2.22
N ASN A 3 -2.60 15.89 -2.52
CA ASN A 3 -3.63 15.98 -1.47
C ASN A 3 -3.62 14.67 -0.67
N SER A 4 -3.46 14.77 0.65
CA SER A 4 -3.47 13.64 1.59
C SER A 4 -4.86 12.98 1.75
N GLU A 5 -5.85 13.40 0.96
CA GLU A 5 -7.27 13.03 1.12
C GLU A 5 -7.59 11.62 0.58
N ASN A 6 -6.71 11.04 -0.25
CA ASN A 6 -6.93 9.74 -0.90
C ASN A 6 -5.90 8.68 -0.48
N CYS A 7 -5.56 8.66 0.81
CA CYS A 7 -4.65 7.67 1.37
C CYS A 7 -5.37 6.36 1.69
N TRP A 8 -4.85 5.25 1.16
CA TRP A 8 -5.39 3.90 1.38
C TRP A 8 -4.65 3.15 2.47
N ALA A 9 -3.31 3.27 2.49
CA ALA A 9 -2.49 2.62 3.49
C ALA A 9 -1.17 3.35 3.67
N ALA A 10 -0.52 3.12 4.81
CA ALA A 10 0.80 3.63 5.13
C ALA A 10 1.64 2.51 5.78
N VAL A 11 2.92 2.47 5.46
CA VAL A 11 3.91 1.62 6.15
C VAL A 11 5.16 2.44 6.45
N SER A 12 5.77 2.21 7.61
CA SER A 12 7.05 2.83 7.96
C SER A 12 8.21 2.02 7.40
N ILE A 13 9.17 2.71 6.80
CA ILE A 13 10.45 2.14 6.35
C ILE A 13 11.56 3.12 6.75
N GLY A 14 12.30 2.77 7.81
CA GLY A 14 13.35 3.63 8.34
C GLY A 14 12.80 4.99 8.80
N ASP A 15 13.31 6.08 8.21
CA ASP A 15 12.91 7.45 8.53
C ASP A 15 11.67 7.94 7.77
N ALA A 16 11.11 7.10 6.91
CA ALA A 16 10.07 7.49 5.98
C ALA A 16 8.79 6.67 6.14
N LEU A 17 7.71 7.26 5.62
CA LEU A 17 6.43 6.62 5.40
C LEU A 17 6.25 6.39 3.91
N TRP A 18 5.79 5.21 3.54
CA TRP A 18 5.34 4.88 2.20
C TRP A 18 3.84 4.71 2.21
N PHE A 19 3.19 5.32 1.23
CA PHE A 19 1.74 5.36 1.12
C PHE A 19 1.26 4.76 -0.18
N THR A 20 0.15 4.02 -0.13
CA THR A 20 -0.67 3.80 -1.31
C THR A 20 -1.68 4.94 -1.40
N LEU A 21 -1.57 5.76 -2.45
CA LEU A 21 -2.48 6.88 -2.70
C LEU A 21 -3.23 6.69 -4.01
N GLY A 22 -4.47 7.16 -4.07
CA GLY A 22 -5.20 7.38 -5.31
C GLY A 22 -4.95 8.79 -5.86
N GLU A 23 -4.51 8.90 -7.10
CA GLU A 23 -4.26 10.19 -7.77
C GLU A 23 -5.11 10.34 -9.05
N GLY A 24 -5.52 11.57 -9.36
CA GLY A 24 -6.33 11.86 -10.55
C GLY A 24 -7.82 11.52 -10.38
N ALA A 25 -8.58 11.68 -11.47
CA ALA A 25 -10.03 11.45 -11.46
C ALA A 25 -10.40 9.97 -11.31
N ASP A 26 -9.55 9.09 -11.83
CA ASP A 26 -9.74 7.63 -11.80
C ASP A 26 -9.17 6.99 -10.53
N TYR A 27 -8.57 7.81 -9.66
CA TYR A 27 -7.88 7.37 -8.45
C TYR A 27 -6.80 6.32 -8.71
N ASP A 28 -6.09 6.40 -9.83
CA ASP A 28 -4.97 5.52 -10.14
C ASP A 28 -4.02 5.38 -8.94
N ARG A 29 -3.59 4.16 -8.62
CA ARG A 29 -2.81 3.89 -7.42
C ARG A 29 -1.32 4.10 -7.63
N TYR A 30 -0.72 4.84 -6.70
CA TYR A 30 0.71 5.12 -6.65
C TYR A 30 1.28 4.84 -5.27
N LEU A 31 2.52 4.39 -5.23
CA LEU A 31 3.33 4.42 -4.02
C LEU A 31 4.02 5.77 -3.91
N ARG A 32 3.86 6.43 -2.77
CA ARG A 32 4.44 7.75 -2.49
C ARG A 32 5.24 7.72 -1.20
N ARG A 33 6.49 8.18 -1.25
CA ARG A 33 7.31 8.35 -0.04
C ARG A 33 7.14 9.74 0.56
N CYS A 34 7.01 9.80 1.87
CA CYS A 34 7.01 11.02 2.67
C CYS A 34 7.98 10.87 3.85
N VAL A 35 8.78 11.90 4.12
CA VAL A 35 9.59 11.96 5.34
C VAL A 35 8.94 12.97 6.29
N PRO A 36 8.52 12.55 7.49
CA PRO A 36 7.96 13.46 8.49
C PRO A 36 8.85 14.68 8.71
N GLY A 37 8.26 15.88 8.70
CA GLY A 37 8.97 17.15 8.83
C GLY A 37 9.69 17.64 7.56
N ARG A 38 9.81 16.82 6.51
CA ARG A 38 10.34 17.24 5.19
C ARG A 38 9.28 17.22 4.09
N GLY A 39 8.28 16.35 4.21
CA GLY A 39 7.18 16.23 3.26
C GLY A 39 7.41 15.15 2.21
N TRP A 40 6.64 15.24 1.12
CA TRP A 40 6.61 14.27 0.02
C TRP A 40 7.86 14.34 -0.84
N SER A 41 8.36 13.18 -1.26
CA SER A 41 9.39 13.07 -2.28
C SER A 41 8.82 13.41 -3.67
N GLU A 42 9.58 14.16 -4.47
CA GLU A 42 9.25 14.46 -5.87
C GLU A 42 9.64 13.31 -6.82
N ASN A 43 10.68 12.56 -6.46
CA ASN A 43 11.25 11.51 -7.31
C ASN A 43 10.79 10.11 -6.94
N GLU A 44 10.29 9.91 -5.72
CA GLU A 44 9.83 8.59 -5.22
C GLU A 44 8.31 8.51 -5.32
N ARG A 45 7.84 8.46 -6.57
CA ARG A 45 6.47 8.22 -6.99
C ARG A 45 6.44 7.05 -7.96
N ILE A 46 5.89 5.92 -7.52
CA ILE A 46 5.91 4.66 -8.27
C ILE A 46 4.47 4.31 -8.68
N VAL A 47 4.26 3.99 -9.95
CA VAL A 47 2.99 3.47 -10.46
C VAL A 47 2.74 2.10 -9.85
N CYS A 48 1.59 1.88 -9.22
CA CYS A 48 1.24 0.52 -8.79
C CYS A 48 0.90 -0.34 -10.01
N PRO A 49 1.20 -1.65 -9.99
CA PRO A 49 0.78 -2.56 -11.04
C PRO A 49 -0.70 -2.43 -11.37
N GLU A 50 -1.01 -2.32 -12.67
CA GLU A 50 -2.37 -2.11 -13.20
C GLU A 50 -3.10 -0.87 -12.65
N PHE A 51 -2.37 0.08 -12.05
CA PHE A 51 -2.92 1.23 -11.33
C PHE A 51 -3.83 0.84 -10.15
N THR A 52 -3.70 -0.38 -9.61
CA THR A 52 -4.48 -0.85 -8.46
C THR A 52 -3.60 -1.16 -7.25
N GLY A 53 -4.19 -1.11 -6.07
CA GLY A 53 -3.48 -1.23 -4.80
C GLY A 53 -4.34 -0.83 -3.61
N SER A 54 -4.15 -1.53 -2.50
CA SER A 54 -4.79 -1.26 -1.20
C SER A 54 -3.73 -1.16 -0.10
N TYR A 55 -3.54 -2.23 0.68
CA TYR A 55 -2.71 -2.25 1.88
C TYR A 55 -1.22 -2.47 1.59
N LEU A 56 -0.38 -1.91 2.46
CA LEU A 56 1.08 -2.01 2.40
C LEU A 56 1.66 -2.67 3.65
N SER A 57 2.70 -3.46 3.45
CA SER A 57 3.59 -3.94 4.50
C SER A 57 5.01 -4.06 3.98
N HIS A 58 5.97 -4.33 4.86
CA HIS A 58 7.39 -4.36 4.54
C HIS A 58 8.08 -5.48 5.32
N ASP A 59 8.88 -6.31 4.66
CA ASP A 59 9.62 -7.44 5.27
C ASP A 59 11.05 -7.08 5.68
N CYS A 60 11.36 -5.79 5.82
CA CYS A 60 12.70 -5.20 6.00
C CYS A 60 13.54 -5.10 4.71
N GLU A 61 13.12 -5.69 3.59
CA GLU A 61 13.85 -5.64 2.33
C GLU A 61 12.98 -5.12 1.16
N HIS A 62 11.71 -5.52 1.14
CA HIS A 62 10.76 -5.29 0.06
C HIS A 62 9.41 -4.81 0.56
N LEU A 63 8.79 -3.96 -0.25
CA LEU A 63 7.38 -3.61 -0.09
C LEU A 63 6.49 -4.73 -0.59
N TYR A 64 5.40 -4.94 0.14
CA TYR A 64 4.31 -5.82 -0.26
C TYR A 64 3.05 -4.99 -0.43
N LEU A 65 2.43 -5.10 -1.60
CA LEU A 65 1.21 -4.39 -1.94
C LEU A 65 0.09 -5.40 -2.18
N SER A 66 -1.02 -5.26 -1.47
CA SER A 66 -2.22 -6.04 -1.80
C SER A 66 -3.03 -5.34 -2.88
N GLN A 67 -3.70 -6.12 -3.72
CA GLN A 67 -4.74 -5.64 -4.62
C GLN A 67 -6.06 -6.29 -4.20
N TRP A 68 -6.98 -5.45 -3.70
CA TRP A 68 -8.23 -5.91 -3.11
C TRP A 68 -9.09 -6.68 -4.13
N TYR A 69 -9.39 -6.11 -5.29
CA TYR A 69 -10.22 -6.74 -6.32
C TYR A 69 -9.57 -7.97 -6.97
N GLU A 70 -8.24 -8.00 -7.04
CA GLU A 70 -7.48 -9.10 -7.64
C GLU A 70 -7.17 -10.22 -6.65
N HIS A 71 -7.59 -10.08 -5.38
CA HIS A 71 -7.40 -11.06 -4.31
C HIS A 71 -5.95 -11.57 -4.18
N ARG A 72 -4.97 -10.69 -4.32
CA ARG A 72 -3.55 -11.08 -4.31
C ARG A 72 -2.65 -10.07 -3.60
N ILE A 73 -1.47 -10.54 -3.20
CA ILE A 73 -0.39 -9.73 -2.63
C ILE A 73 0.81 -9.79 -3.56
N LEU A 74 1.41 -8.64 -3.86
CA LEU A 74 2.56 -8.49 -4.73
C LEU A 74 3.80 -8.13 -3.90
N LYS A 75 4.87 -8.90 -4.04
CA LYS A 75 6.20 -8.50 -3.58
C LYS A 75 6.81 -7.60 -4.65
N LEU A 76 7.20 -6.39 -4.26
CA LEU A 76 7.71 -5.38 -5.18
C LEU A 76 9.23 -5.25 -5.08
N GLY A 77 9.86 -5.02 -6.23
CA GLY A 77 11.21 -4.52 -6.34
C GLY A 77 11.26 -3.02 -6.04
N ARG A 78 12.47 -2.47 -5.99
CA ARG A 78 12.71 -1.07 -5.62
C ARG A 78 11.99 -0.07 -6.52
N ASN A 79 11.75 -0.44 -7.78
CA ASN A 79 11.15 0.43 -8.79
C ASN A 79 9.66 0.14 -9.03
N GLY A 80 9.04 -0.72 -8.21
CA GLY A 80 7.64 -1.15 -8.37
C GLY A 80 7.44 -2.34 -9.30
N ASP A 81 8.52 -2.94 -9.79
CA ASP A 81 8.47 -4.20 -10.53
C ASP A 81 7.94 -5.34 -9.65
N VAL A 82 7.11 -6.21 -10.22
CA VAL A 82 6.54 -7.33 -9.49
C VAL A 82 7.55 -8.48 -9.47
N LEU A 83 8.13 -8.76 -8.31
CA LEU A 83 9.06 -9.88 -8.11
C LEU A 83 8.32 -11.19 -7.87
N ARG A 84 7.16 -11.13 -7.21
CA ARG A 84 6.31 -12.29 -6.93
C ARG A 84 4.88 -11.86 -6.69
N ALA A 85 3.93 -12.72 -7.06
CA ALA A 85 2.52 -12.60 -6.70
C ALA A 85 2.09 -13.80 -5.85
N PHE A 86 1.28 -13.54 -4.84
CA PHE A 86 0.68 -14.52 -3.95
C PHE A 86 -0.83 -14.43 -4.06
N ASP A 87 -1.48 -15.49 -4.50
CA ASP A 87 -2.94 -15.58 -4.49
C ASP A 87 -3.43 -15.75 -3.05
N ASN A 88 -4.40 -14.92 -2.66
CA ASN A 88 -5.03 -14.94 -1.34
C ASN A 88 -6.43 -15.59 -1.36
N GLY A 89 -7.04 -15.73 -2.55
CA GLY A 89 -8.36 -16.34 -2.76
C GLY A 89 -9.55 -15.63 -2.12
N ALA A 90 -9.33 -14.45 -1.53
CA ALA A 90 -10.35 -13.64 -0.87
C ALA A 90 -9.94 -12.16 -0.85
N GLU A 91 -10.92 -11.31 -0.60
CA GLU A 91 -10.72 -9.89 -0.30
C GLU A 91 -9.74 -9.70 0.89
N ILE A 92 -8.91 -8.65 0.78
CA ILE A 92 -7.85 -8.33 1.74
C ILE A 92 -8.21 -7.00 2.41
N CYS A 93 -8.36 -7.02 3.74
CA CYS A 93 -8.65 -5.84 4.57
C CYS A 93 -7.41 -5.33 5.32
N GLY A 94 -6.24 -5.94 5.11
CA GLY A 94 -5.00 -5.54 5.75
C GLY A 94 -3.99 -6.66 5.76
N HIS A 95 -2.71 -6.31 5.91
CA HIS A 95 -1.65 -7.28 6.17
C HIS A 95 -0.47 -6.62 6.88
N THR A 96 0.30 -7.41 7.61
CA THR A 96 1.52 -6.96 8.28
C THR A 96 2.56 -8.07 8.32
N PHE A 97 3.82 -7.70 8.54
CA PHE A 97 4.91 -8.64 8.78
C PHE A 97 5.28 -8.70 10.25
N VAL A 98 5.50 -9.92 10.75
CA VAL A 98 6.12 -10.20 12.05
C VAL A 98 7.05 -11.41 11.87
N ASP A 99 8.30 -11.30 12.32
CA ASP A 99 9.30 -12.38 12.29
C ASP A 99 9.43 -13.10 10.92
N GLY A 100 9.44 -12.32 9.84
CA GLY A 100 9.59 -12.84 8.47
C GLY A 100 8.32 -13.50 7.91
N MET A 101 7.22 -13.49 8.65
CA MET A 101 5.94 -14.04 8.23
C MET A 101 4.94 -12.91 7.94
N ILE A 102 4.17 -13.07 6.88
CA ILE A 102 3.05 -12.18 6.56
C ILE A 102 1.76 -12.71 7.18
N TYR A 103 1.05 -11.83 7.87
CA TYR A 103 -0.27 -12.09 8.44
C TYR A 103 -1.29 -11.26 7.67
N VAL A 104 -2.30 -11.92 7.11
CA VAL A 104 -3.29 -11.29 6.22
C VAL A 104 -4.65 -11.30 6.88
N LEU A 105 -5.25 -10.12 7.02
CA LEU A 105 -6.65 -9.96 7.39
C LEU A 105 -7.50 -10.08 6.11
N ARG A 106 -8.42 -11.05 6.11
CA ARG A 106 -9.24 -11.40 4.93
C ARG A 106 -10.70 -11.39 5.30
N GLY A 107 -11.55 -10.96 4.37
CA GLY A 107 -13.00 -10.88 4.55
C GLY A 107 -13.62 -9.85 3.62
N THR A 108 -14.93 -9.92 3.43
CA THR A 108 -15.65 -8.96 2.59
C THR A 108 -15.94 -7.69 3.39
N GLU A 109 -15.47 -6.55 2.90
CA GLU A 109 -15.76 -5.24 3.50
C GLU A 109 -17.26 -4.90 3.34
N GLN A 110 -17.88 -4.35 4.38
CA GLN A 110 -19.30 -3.99 4.35
C GLN A 110 -19.50 -2.47 4.27
N ALA A 111 -20.53 -2.05 3.54
CA ALA A 111 -20.85 -0.62 3.39
C ALA A 111 -21.24 0.00 4.74
N GLY A 112 -20.56 1.08 5.13
CA GLY A 112 -20.81 1.82 6.38
C GLY A 112 -19.63 1.82 7.35
N ASP A 113 -18.56 1.07 7.06
CA ASP A 113 -17.36 1.09 7.88
C ASP A 113 -16.60 2.41 7.73
N HIS A 114 -16.22 3.00 8.86
CA HIS A 114 -15.48 4.27 8.92
C HIS A 114 -14.17 4.06 9.68
N TRP A 115 -13.06 4.12 8.95
CA TRP A 115 -11.73 4.03 9.52
C TRP A 115 -11.09 5.42 9.47
N ARG A 116 -10.58 5.90 10.62
CA ARG A 116 -9.85 7.17 10.69
C ARG A 116 -8.47 6.93 11.24
N LEU A 117 -7.47 7.50 10.57
CA LEU A 117 -6.16 7.69 11.17
C LEU A 117 -6.31 8.70 12.31
N ALA A 118 -6.14 8.27 13.55
CA ALA A 118 -6.05 9.13 14.72
C ALA A 118 -4.57 9.26 15.13
N ARG A 119 -4.18 10.45 15.58
CA ARG A 119 -2.83 10.76 16.06
C ARG A 119 -2.74 10.70 17.58
#